data_AF-A0A514XJW8-F1
#
_entry.id   AF-A0A514XJW8-F1
#
_cell.length_a   1.000
_cell.length_b   1.000
_cell.length_c   1.000
_cell.angle_alpha   90.00
_cell.angle_beta   90.00
_cell.angle_gamma   90.00
#
_symmetry.space_group_name_H-M   'P 1'
#
loop_
_entity.id
_entity.type
_entity.pdbx_description
1 polymer ?
#
loop_
_entity_poly.entity_id
_entity_poly.type
_entity_poly.pdbx_seq_one_letter_code
_entity_poly.pdbx_strand_id
1 'polypeptide(L)'
;MLRGKLVNYLFNLIDCLKVRKLIMHKQFVFWLMPFLSINIAFASSYYATPEKLPNKNYSIQKDQEIEDMPPVLSQDSFGLCYGFSAAAVLNYWNCVAIKRTNKEYKCSEMPESQRFSPVAISRYNGDAIDEGMDDSEFEELWQSGSPKKVFDAVAGRMGRAPSEACASLDQFLSKATAGGTANGYSETQAQIWLALYESYKNVRKKAKCPTCSSDAYAAGEAEKVSGTFNVDSDKDNAKVLQSFGKDSFAKALNELMYPKKCSDSSQSVELKLPMKVSSYPPKNLSKSDGFELMMDQVVKNLDKNIPTVVMFCSAKNPSKQCERQFKSVSGSVYPYNENHGAVITGYRKFCPTGKTKEKCYYSVKIQNSYGKQWQNENNDGWVDARSVIDNSFYEENKLVWLEEEK
;
A
#
# COMPACT_ATOMS: atom_id res chain seq x y z
N MET A 1 -91.32 -23.76 38.35
CA MET A 1 -91.20 -23.33 36.94
C MET A 1 -89.88 -22.58 36.82
N LEU A 2 -88.82 -23.23 36.28
CA LEU A 2 -88.29 -23.01 34.91
C LEU A 2 -87.72 -21.59 34.76
N ARG A 3 -86.43 -21.29 34.55
CA ARG A 3 -85.21 -21.96 34.06
C ARG A 3 -84.02 -21.08 34.55
N GLY A 4 -82.80 -21.53 34.85
CA GLY A 4 -82.12 -22.78 34.58
C GLY A 4 -81.31 -22.75 33.28
N LYS A 5 -80.00 -22.45 33.39
CA LYS A 5 -78.91 -22.63 32.40
C LYS A 5 -78.74 -21.55 31.32
N LEU A 6 -77.65 -20.76 31.42
CA LEU A 6 -76.61 -20.65 30.39
C LEU A 6 -75.40 -19.84 30.93
N VAL A 7 -74.60 -20.48 31.77
CA VAL A 7 -73.17 -20.18 31.92
C VAL A 7 -72.48 -21.26 31.10
N ASN A 8 -71.98 -20.89 29.92
CA ASN A 8 -71.04 -21.60 29.05
C ASN A 8 -71.26 -21.08 27.63
N TYR A 9 -70.47 -20.10 27.20
CA TYR A 9 -70.03 -19.86 25.81
C TYR A 9 -69.38 -18.48 25.72
N LEU A 10 -68.25 -18.28 26.41
CA LEU A 10 -67.37 -17.10 26.18
C LEU A 10 -65.96 -17.30 26.75
N PHE A 11 -65.44 -18.54 26.72
CA PHE A 11 -64.08 -18.85 27.17
C PHE A 11 -63.36 -19.89 26.29
N ASN A 12 -63.68 -19.98 25.00
CA ASN A 12 -62.99 -20.88 24.07
C ASN A 12 -62.79 -20.26 22.67
N LEU A 13 -62.22 -19.05 22.60
CA LEU A 13 -61.75 -18.49 21.32
C LEU A 13 -60.60 -17.49 21.41
N ILE A 14 -59.90 -17.46 22.55
CA ILE A 14 -58.67 -16.68 22.74
C ILE A 14 -57.62 -17.60 23.38
N ASP A 15 -57.32 -18.73 22.73
CA ASP A 15 -56.08 -19.49 23.00
C ASP A 15 -55.69 -20.46 21.87
N CYS A 16 -56.25 -20.30 20.67
CA CYS A 16 -55.93 -21.14 19.50
C CYS A 16 -55.32 -20.34 18.31
N LEU A 17 -54.74 -19.16 18.59
CA LEU A 17 -53.98 -18.35 17.61
C LEU A 17 -52.54 -18.05 18.06
N LYS A 18 -52.04 -18.79 19.05
CA LYS A 18 -50.61 -19.00 19.25
C LYS A 18 -50.27 -20.35 18.60
N VAL A 19 -49.21 -20.36 17.79
CA VAL A 19 -48.66 -21.54 17.07
C VAL A 19 -49.31 -21.83 15.71
N ARG A 20 -49.02 -21.00 14.71
CA ARG A 20 -48.63 -21.38 13.31
C ARG A 20 -48.82 -20.23 12.32
N LYS A 21 -47.79 -19.40 12.16
CA LYS A 21 -47.28 -18.85 10.89
C LYS A 21 -46.34 -17.67 11.19
N LEU A 22 -45.21 -18.01 11.78
CA LEU A 22 -44.03 -17.15 11.86
C LEU A 22 -42.87 -17.88 11.16
N ILE A 23 -43.14 -18.35 9.94
CA ILE A 23 -42.15 -18.89 9.00
C ILE A 23 -42.57 -18.42 7.61
N MET A 24 -42.48 -17.12 7.34
CA MET A 24 -42.58 -16.59 5.97
C MET A 24 -42.09 -15.13 5.84
N HIS A 25 -41.02 -14.79 6.57
CA HIS A 25 -40.37 -13.48 6.45
C HIS A 25 -38.84 -13.58 6.31
N LYS A 26 -38.36 -14.65 5.66
CA LYS A 26 -36.94 -14.81 5.28
C LYS A 26 -36.69 -15.11 3.80
N GLN A 27 -37.71 -15.09 2.93
CA GLN A 27 -37.55 -15.37 1.50
C GLN A 27 -37.99 -14.24 0.55
N PHE A 28 -38.40 -13.07 1.07
CA PHE A 28 -38.94 -11.99 0.24
C PHE A 28 -38.04 -10.76 0.09
N VAL A 29 -36.76 -10.85 0.48
CA VAL A 29 -35.77 -9.77 0.29
C VAL A 29 -34.79 -10.08 -0.86
N PHE A 30 -34.92 -11.25 -1.51
CA PHE A 30 -33.97 -11.71 -2.54
C PHE A 30 -34.37 -11.40 -4.00
N TRP A 31 -35.46 -10.67 -4.25
CA TRP A 31 -36.01 -10.49 -5.61
C TRP A 31 -36.03 -9.06 -6.16
N LEU A 32 -35.28 -8.13 -5.55
CA LEU A 32 -35.10 -6.76 -6.04
C LEU A 32 -33.62 -6.34 -6.08
N MET A 33 -32.76 -7.18 -6.67
CA MET A 33 -31.53 -6.70 -7.30
C MET A 33 -31.76 -6.68 -8.82
N PRO A 34 -32.34 -5.60 -9.38
CA PRO A 34 -32.45 -5.48 -10.82
C PRO A 34 -31.03 -5.32 -11.39
N PHE A 35 -30.78 -6.09 -12.44
CA PHE A 35 -29.92 -5.80 -13.58
C PHE A 35 -29.49 -4.32 -13.73
N LEU A 36 -28.51 -3.92 -12.92
CA LEU A 36 -27.68 -2.75 -13.14
C LEU A 36 -26.22 -3.21 -13.19
N SER A 37 -25.96 -4.24 -13.99
CA SER A 37 -24.62 -4.49 -14.53
C SER A 37 -24.33 -3.39 -15.55
N ILE A 38 -24.14 -2.17 -15.04
CA ILE A 38 -23.40 -1.17 -15.79
C ILE A 38 -22.00 -1.76 -15.89
N ASN A 39 -21.65 -2.24 -17.08
CA ASN A 39 -20.26 -2.41 -17.46
C ASN A 39 -19.64 -1.02 -17.49
N ILE A 40 -19.38 -0.46 -16.30
CA ILE A 40 -18.50 0.68 -16.23
C ILE A 40 -17.13 0.05 -16.41
N ALA A 41 -16.64 0.14 -17.65
CA ALA A 41 -15.23 0.03 -17.93
C ALA A 41 -14.54 1.20 -17.22
N PHE A 42 -14.39 1.09 -15.91
CA PHE A 42 -13.59 1.99 -15.12
C PHE A 42 -12.15 1.68 -15.50
N ALA A 43 -11.54 2.62 -16.22
CA ALA A 43 -10.13 2.57 -16.56
C ALA A 43 -9.33 2.57 -15.26
N SER A 44 -8.85 1.39 -14.87
CA SER A 44 -7.85 1.14 -13.83
C SER A 44 -6.48 1.69 -14.21
N SER A 45 -6.42 2.84 -14.87
CA SER A 45 -5.15 3.46 -15.23
C SER A 45 -4.62 4.20 -14.00
N TYR A 46 -4.01 3.49 -13.06
CA TYR A 46 -3.08 4.10 -12.11
C TYR A 46 -1.82 4.44 -12.91
N TYR A 47 -1.64 5.75 -13.16
CA TYR A 47 -1.10 6.32 -14.40
C TYR A 47 0.43 6.24 -14.57
N ALA A 48 0.94 5.04 -14.88
CA ALA A 48 2.09 4.91 -15.78
C ALA A 48 1.54 4.44 -17.12
N THR A 49 1.88 5.13 -18.21
CA THR A 49 1.37 4.76 -19.55
C THR A 49 2.01 3.43 -19.92
N PRO A 50 1.24 2.36 -20.18
CA PRO A 50 1.81 1.10 -20.62
C PRO A 50 2.72 1.31 -21.83
N GLU A 51 3.83 0.56 -21.89
CA GLU A 51 4.73 0.59 -23.02
C GLU A 51 3.92 0.34 -24.30
N LYS A 52 3.90 1.33 -25.20
CA LYS A 52 3.42 1.09 -26.55
C LYS A 52 4.49 0.30 -27.26
N LEU A 53 4.21 -0.98 -27.50
CA LEU A 53 5.10 -1.81 -28.31
C LEU A 53 5.35 -1.07 -29.63
N PRO A 54 6.62 -0.91 -30.02
CA PRO A 54 6.94 -0.15 -31.21
C PRO A 54 6.26 -0.76 -32.44
N ASN A 55 5.90 0.08 -33.40
CA ASN A 55 5.59 -0.42 -34.74
C ASN A 55 6.86 -1.11 -35.32
N LYS A 56 6.71 -1.85 -36.43
CA LYS A 56 7.83 -2.56 -37.09
C LYS A 56 9.02 -1.68 -37.51
N ASN A 57 8.93 -0.36 -37.34
CA ASN A 57 9.95 0.61 -37.72
C ASN A 57 10.87 1.03 -36.56
N TYR A 58 10.88 0.31 -35.44
CA TYR A 58 11.83 0.53 -34.34
C TYR A 58 12.53 -0.76 -33.97
N SER A 59 13.77 -0.63 -33.50
CA SER A 59 14.53 -1.72 -32.91
C SER A 59 15.06 -1.33 -31.54
N ILE A 60 15.18 -2.33 -30.67
CA ILE A 60 15.84 -2.18 -29.37
C ILE A 60 17.33 -2.01 -29.64
N GLN A 61 17.90 -0.90 -29.18
CA GLN A 61 19.33 -0.60 -29.33
C GLN A 61 20.12 -0.90 -28.05
N LYS A 62 19.46 -0.80 -26.90
CA LYS A 62 20.04 -1.09 -25.59
C LYS A 62 18.92 -1.52 -24.66
N ASP A 63 19.18 -2.54 -23.86
CA ASP A 63 18.29 -3.00 -22.81
C ASP A 63 19.11 -3.54 -21.63
N GLN A 64 18.50 -3.48 -20.45
CA GLN A 64 19.01 -4.08 -19.22
C GLN A 64 17.81 -4.33 -18.31
N GLU A 65 17.79 -5.49 -17.65
CA GLU A 65 16.77 -5.85 -16.67
C GLU A 65 17.42 -6.58 -15.49
N ILE A 66 16.97 -6.28 -14.28
CA ILE A 66 17.26 -7.07 -13.09
C ILE A 66 16.21 -8.19 -13.02
N GLU A 67 16.55 -9.36 -13.54
CA GLU A 67 15.60 -10.47 -13.73
C GLU A 67 15.06 -11.07 -12.42
N ASP A 68 15.92 -11.20 -11.39
CA ASP A 68 15.54 -11.83 -10.12
C ASP A 68 15.39 -10.81 -9.00
N MET A 69 14.21 -10.18 -8.97
CA MET A 69 13.76 -9.27 -7.91
C MET A 69 12.97 -10.02 -6.83
N PRO A 70 12.89 -9.49 -5.59
CA PRO A 70 11.99 -10.01 -4.55
C PRO A 70 10.52 -10.00 -4.99
N PRO A 71 9.64 -10.76 -4.29
CA PRO A 71 8.22 -10.81 -4.59
C PRO A 71 7.57 -9.42 -4.71
N VAL A 72 6.64 -9.29 -5.66
CA VAL A 72 5.83 -8.08 -5.80
C VAL A 72 4.76 -8.08 -4.71
N LEU A 73 4.84 -7.12 -3.79
CA LEU A 73 3.86 -6.92 -2.73
C LEU A 73 2.84 -5.83 -3.12
N SER A 74 1.65 -5.88 -2.54
CA SER A 74 0.58 -4.89 -2.76
C SER A 74 0.41 -4.00 -1.53
N GLN A 75 0.45 -2.67 -1.73
CA GLN A 75 -0.01 -1.69 -0.75
C GLN A 75 -1.55 -1.57 -0.74
N ASP A 76 -2.21 -2.26 -1.66
CA ASP A 76 -3.60 -2.07 -2.02
C ASP A 76 -3.90 -0.58 -2.29
N SER A 77 -4.87 0.00 -1.61
CA SER A 77 -5.20 1.42 -1.67
C SER A 77 -4.81 2.19 -0.39
N PHE A 78 -3.91 1.65 0.44
CA PHE A 78 -3.60 2.23 1.75
C PHE A 78 -2.67 3.46 1.69
N GLY A 79 -1.85 3.59 0.64
CA GLY A 79 -0.95 4.74 0.45
C GLY A 79 0.47 4.58 1.00
N LEU A 80 0.95 3.36 1.20
CA LEU A 80 2.32 3.07 1.65
C LEU A 80 3.34 2.88 0.52
N CYS A 81 3.07 3.40 -0.68
CA CYS A 81 3.88 3.17 -1.88
C CYS A 81 5.39 3.39 -1.67
N TYR A 82 5.76 4.37 -0.85
CA TYR A 82 7.14 4.69 -0.49
C TYR A 82 7.80 3.58 0.33
N GLY A 83 7.11 3.03 1.34
CA GLY A 83 7.59 1.92 2.16
C GLY A 83 7.63 0.61 1.38
N PHE A 84 6.64 0.34 0.53
CA PHE A 84 6.65 -0.81 -0.38
C PHE A 84 7.81 -0.77 -1.38
N SER A 85 8.08 0.40 -1.95
CA SER A 85 9.22 0.57 -2.87
C SER A 85 10.56 0.46 -2.15
N ALA A 86 10.67 1.02 -0.94
CA ALA A 86 11.86 0.89 -0.11
C ALA A 86 12.12 -0.58 0.29
N ALA A 87 11.07 -1.31 0.73
CA ALA A 87 11.17 -2.72 1.08
C ALA A 87 11.66 -3.56 -0.10
N ALA A 88 11.16 -3.31 -1.32
CA ALA A 88 11.61 -4.03 -2.51
C ALA A 88 13.12 -3.87 -2.76
N VAL A 89 13.67 -2.66 -2.60
CA VAL A 89 15.12 -2.41 -2.75
C VAL A 89 15.93 -3.00 -1.60
N LEU A 90 15.48 -2.86 -0.35
CA LEU A 90 16.14 -3.46 0.81
C LEU A 90 16.18 -4.99 0.71
N ASN A 91 15.06 -5.61 0.32
CA ASN A 91 14.96 -7.05 0.10
C ASN A 91 15.82 -7.52 -1.06
N TYR A 92 15.97 -6.71 -2.11
CA TYR A 92 16.88 -7.01 -3.21
C TYR A 92 18.32 -7.14 -2.71
N TRP A 93 18.80 -6.19 -1.92
CA TRP A 93 20.17 -6.23 -1.39
C TRP A 93 20.39 -7.37 -0.39
N ASN A 94 19.40 -7.69 0.45
CA ASN A 94 19.47 -8.88 1.28
C ASN A 94 19.51 -10.17 0.45
N CYS A 95 18.78 -10.23 -0.66
CA CYS A 95 18.88 -11.36 -1.59
C CYS A 95 20.28 -11.46 -2.21
N VAL A 96 20.84 -10.33 -2.67
CA VAL A 96 22.20 -10.28 -3.23
C VAL A 96 23.21 -10.83 -2.22
N ALA A 97 23.10 -10.44 -0.95
CA ALA A 97 23.96 -10.98 0.12
C ALA A 97 23.78 -12.49 0.31
N ILE A 98 22.54 -13.00 0.33
CA ILE A 98 22.27 -14.44 0.42
C ILE A 98 22.90 -15.18 -0.76
N LYS A 99 22.74 -14.66 -1.98
CA LYS A 99 23.27 -15.24 -3.22
C LYS A 99 24.79 -15.36 -3.25
N ARG A 100 25.52 -14.52 -2.50
CA ARG A 100 26.98 -14.67 -2.34
C ARG A 100 27.35 -16.01 -1.70
N THR A 101 26.48 -16.54 -0.85
CA THR A 101 26.66 -17.83 -0.16
C THR A 101 25.85 -18.97 -0.78
N ASN A 102 24.72 -18.67 -1.42
CA ASN A 102 23.86 -19.64 -2.08
C ASN A 102 23.42 -19.14 -3.46
N LYS A 103 24.20 -19.48 -4.51
CA LYS A 103 23.97 -18.98 -5.88
C LYS A 103 22.65 -19.43 -6.50
N GLU A 104 22.05 -20.52 -6.02
CA GLU A 104 20.77 -21.03 -6.51
C GLU A 104 19.56 -20.36 -5.84
N TYR A 105 19.80 -19.54 -4.82
CA TYR A 105 18.73 -18.82 -4.13
C TYR A 105 18.02 -17.85 -5.07
N LYS A 106 16.70 -17.95 -5.16
CA LYS A 106 15.87 -17.06 -5.97
C LYS A 106 15.26 -15.97 -5.11
N CYS A 107 15.46 -14.71 -5.49
CA CYS A 107 14.95 -13.56 -4.74
C CYS A 107 13.41 -13.58 -4.68
N SER A 108 12.77 -13.98 -5.78
CA SER A 108 11.32 -14.17 -5.89
C SER A 108 10.71 -15.20 -4.93
N GLU A 109 11.51 -16.05 -4.30
CA GLU A 109 11.07 -17.08 -3.34
C GLU A 109 11.45 -16.73 -1.89
N MET A 110 11.96 -15.52 -1.64
CA MET A 110 12.41 -15.10 -0.31
C MET A 110 11.26 -15.17 0.73
N PRO A 111 11.42 -15.88 1.85
CA PRO A 111 10.34 -16.06 2.83
C PRO A 111 10.05 -14.78 3.61
N GLU A 112 8.82 -14.63 4.10
CA GLU A 112 8.37 -13.45 4.87
C GLU A 112 9.25 -13.11 6.07
N SER A 113 9.79 -14.12 6.76
CA SER A 113 10.69 -13.93 7.90
C SER A 113 12.06 -13.33 7.53
N GLN A 114 12.40 -13.29 6.24
CA GLN A 114 13.65 -12.71 5.73
C GLN A 114 13.42 -11.45 4.91
N ARG A 115 12.16 -11.04 4.71
CA ARG A 115 11.80 -9.80 4.01
C ARG A 115 11.57 -8.70 5.03
N PHE A 116 12.06 -7.50 4.76
CA PHE A 116 11.62 -6.30 5.48
C PHE A 116 10.14 -6.06 5.24
N SER A 117 9.40 -5.76 6.31
CA SER A 117 7.99 -5.39 6.26
C SER A 117 7.84 -3.98 5.69
N PRO A 118 7.14 -3.77 4.56
CA PRO A 118 6.84 -2.43 4.07
C PRO A 118 5.90 -1.66 5.02
N VAL A 119 5.04 -2.34 5.79
CA VAL A 119 4.18 -1.70 6.79
C VAL A 119 5.00 -1.16 7.96
N ALA A 120 5.90 -1.98 8.52
CA ALA A 120 6.72 -1.58 9.65
C ALA A 120 7.70 -0.46 9.27
N ILE A 121 8.42 -0.59 8.16
CA ILE A 121 9.41 0.43 7.78
C ILE A 121 8.80 1.75 7.30
N SER A 122 7.50 1.75 6.96
CA SER A 122 6.77 2.99 6.67
C SER A 122 6.69 3.93 7.88
N ARG A 123 6.86 3.41 9.10
CA ARG A 123 6.95 4.23 10.32
C ARG A 123 8.16 5.17 10.31
N TYR A 124 9.20 4.84 9.54
CA TYR A 124 10.45 5.62 9.44
C TYR A 124 10.36 6.84 8.52
N ASN A 125 9.14 7.31 8.24
CA ASN A 125 8.91 8.53 7.48
C ASN A 125 8.99 9.83 8.32
N GLY A 126 9.05 9.70 9.65
CA GLY A 126 9.26 10.82 10.57
C GLY A 126 10.56 11.57 10.29
N ASP A 127 10.70 12.77 10.86
CA ASP A 127 11.99 13.44 10.83
C ASP A 127 13.00 12.64 11.66
N ALA A 128 14.19 12.50 11.11
CA ALA A 128 15.29 11.81 11.72
C ALA A 128 15.70 12.52 13.03
N ILE A 129 15.26 12.00 14.17
CA ILE A 129 15.81 12.32 15.50
C ILE A 129 17.23 11.69 15.57
N ASP A 130 18.10 12.20 16.44
CA ASP A 130 19.57 12.00 16.46
C ASP A 130 20.10 10.54 16.38
N GLU A 131 21.43 10.38 16.25
CA GLU A 131 22.10 9.06 16.24
C GLU A 131 21.76 8.22 17.50
N GLY A 132 21.42 6.94 17.31
CA GLY A 132 21.12 6.01 18.41
C GLY A 132 19.64 5.64 18.60
N MET A 133 18.77 5.99 17.65
CA MET A 133 17.32 5.75 17.71
C MET A 133 16.94 4.27 17.84
N ASP A 134 15.99 3.98 18.72
CA ASP A 134 15.29 2.70 18.80
C ASP A 134 14.01 2.69 17.94
N ASP A 135 13.61 1.51 17.45
CA ASP A 135 12.37 1.33 16.67
C ASP A 135 11.12 1.81 17.43
N SER A 136 11.18 1.83 18.75
CA SER A 136 10.10 2.31 19.63
C SER A 136 9.82 3.82 19.51
N GLU A 137 10.74 4.61 18.97
CA GLU A 137 10.57 6.06 18.81
C GLU A 137 9.66 6.46 17.64
N PHE A 138 9.40 5.52 16.71
CA PHE A 138 8.53 5.77 15.57
C PHE A 138 7.06 5.46 15.89
N GLU A 139 6.35 6.42 16.46
CA GLU A 139 4.97 6.19 16.92
C GLU A 139 3.89 6.33 15.84
N GLU A 140 4.26 6.70 14.61
CA GLU A 140 3.32 7.09 13.56
C GLU A 140 3.50 6.30 12.26
N LEU A 141 2.38 5.82 11.72
CA LEU A 141 2.31 5.20 10.41
C LEU A 141 1.67 6.17 9.41
N TRP A 142 2.48 6.75 8.52
CA TRP A 142 2.03 7.76 7.56
C TRP A 142 1.64 7.13 6.22
N GLN A 143 0.49 7.53 5.66
CA GLN A 143 0.01 7.10 4.32
C GLN A 143 0.65 7.92 3.16
N SER A 144 1.80 8.53 3.41
CA SER A 144 2.58 9.31 2.47
C SER A 144 4.00 9.38 3.03
N GLY A 145 5.01 9.38 2.17
CA GLY A 145 6.36 9.45 2.66
C GLY A 145 7.46 9.46 1.60
N SER A 146 8.69 9.35 2.10
CA SER A 146 9.91 9.37 1.31
C SER A 146 10.67 8.04 1.47
N PRO A 147 10.93 7.30 0.38
CA PRO A 147 11.80 6.13 0.41
C PRO A 147 13.20 6.47 0.93
N LYS A 148 13.69 7.69 0.68
CA LYS A 148 14.98 8.16 1.18
C LYS A 148 15.03 8.16 2.70
N LYS A 149 13.99 8.65 3.38
CA LYS A 149 13.93 8.64 4.85
C LYS A 149 13.94 7.22 5.40
N VAL A 150 13.20 6.31 4.76
CA VAL A 150 13.20 4.88 5.11
C VAL A 150 14.60 4.27 4.94
N PHE A 151 15.28 4.56 3.83
CA PHE A 151 16.65 4.10 3.61
C PHE A 151 17.64 4.71 4.60
N ASP A 152 17.56 6.02 4.87
CA ASP A 152 18.44 6.70 5.83
C ASP A 152 18.28 6.07 7.24
N ALA A 153 17.06 5.72 7.64
CA ALA A 153 16.78 5.03 8.89
C ALA A 153 17.31 3.59 8.90
N VAL A 154 16.91 2.76 7.94
CA VAL A 154 17.24 1.32 7.95
C VAL A 154 18.70 1.08 7.58
N ALA A 155 19.16 1.59 6.44
CA ALA A 155 20.52 1.35 5.96
C ALA A 155 21.54 2.26 6.63
N GLY A 156 21.20 3.52 6.89
CA GLY A 156 22.14 4.50 7.42
C GLY A 156 22.34 4.46 8.94
N ARG A 157 21.39 3.88 9.71
CA ARG A 157 21.39 4.01 11.18
C ARG A 157 21.12 2.71 11.92
N MET A 158 20.01 2.03 11.61
CA MET A 158 19.56 0.88 12.40
C MET A 158 20.22 -0.43 11.98
N GLY A 159 20.55 -0.59 10.70
CA GLY A 159 21.07 -1.83 10.11
C GLY A 159 20.08 -3.00 10.14
N ARG A 160 18.86 -2.80 10.64
CA ARG A 160 17.81 -3.81 10.75
C ARG A 160 16.43 -3.15 10.81
N ALA A 161 15.40 -3.94 10.55
CA ALA A 161 14.00 -3.54 10.68
C ALA A 161 13.08 -4.76 10.77
N PRO A 162 11.83 -4.62 11.25
CA PRO A 162 10.92 -5.75 11.40
C PRO A 162 10.66 -6.53 10.10
N SER A 163 10.49 -7.85 10.23
CA SER A 163 10.19 -8.75 9.12
C SER A 163 8.74 -8.64 8.66
N GLU A 164 8.50 -9.01 7.39
CA GLU A 164 7.15 -9.10 6.82
C GLU A 164 6.29 -10.13 7.55
N ALA A 165 6.90 -11.20 8.07
CA ALA A 165 6.20 -12.18 8.90
C ALA A 165 5.63 -11.55 10.19
N CYS A 166 6.24 -10.47 10.69
CA CYS A 166 5.79 -9.83 11.92
C CYS A 166 4.64 -8.84 11.71
N ALA A 167 4.71 -8.04 10.65
CA ALA A 167 3.70 -7.03 10.35
C ALA A 167 3.50 -6.92 8.83
N SER A 168 2.56 -7.67 8.25
CA SER A 168 2.21 -7.51 6.83
C SER A 168 0.84 -6.86 6.64
N LEU A 169 0.65 -6.22 5.49
CA LEU A 169 -0.65 -5.66 5.12
C LEU A 169 -1.69 -6.77 4.93
N ASP A 170 -1.28 -7.89 4.31
CA ASP A 170 -2.12 -9.07 4.09
C ASP A 170 -2.63 -9.66 5.40
N GLN A 171 -1.78 -9.74 6.43
CA GLN A 171 -2.19 -10.19 7.76
C GLN A 171 -3.32 -9.31 8.30
N PHE A 172 -3.18 -7.98 8.21
CA PHE A 172 -4.17 -7.01 8.68
C PHE A 172 -5.48 -7.05 7.87
N LEU A 173 -5.40 -7.24 6.56
CA LEU A 173 -6.55 -7.25 5.64
C LEU A 173 -7.20 -8.62 5.45
N SER A 174 -6.65 -9.68 6.03
CA SER A 174 -7.12 -11.07 5.82
C SER A 174 -8.62 -11.30 6.04
N LYS A 175 -9.29 -10.55 6.93
CA LYS A 175 -10.75 -10.61 7.13
C LYS A 175 -11.54 -9.82 6.07
N ALA A 176 -10.95 -8.73 5.54
CA ALA A 176 -11.57 -7.86 4.55
C ALA A 176 -11.62 -8.49 3.15
N THR A 177 -10.68 -9.38 2.85
CA THR A 177 -10.47 -9.95 1.51
C THR A 177 -11.20 -11.27 1.27
N ALA A 178 -11.80 -11.88 2.30
CA ALA A 178 -12.42 -13.20 2.26
C ALA A 178 -13.71 -13.32 1.43
N GLY A 179 -14.15 -12.27 0.71
CA GLY A 179 -15.46 -12.25 0.03
C GLY A 179 -15.56 -11.56 -1.33
N GLY A 180 -14.47 -11.08 -1.95
CA GLY A 180 -14.52 -10.27 -3.17
C GLY A 180 -13.90 -10.92 -4.42
N THR A 181 -14.59 -10.86 -5.57
CA THR A 181 -14.06 -11.24 -6.89
C THR A 181 -13.12 -10.16 -7.46
N ALA A 182 -12.13 -10.58 -8.24
CA ALA A 182 -10.92 -9.83 -8.63
C ALA A 182 -11.09 -8.48 -9.37
N ASN A 183 -12.29 -8.10 -9.83
CA ASN A 183 -12.49 -6.96 -10.75
C ASN A 183 -13.09 -5.69 -10.11
N GLY A 184 -13.19 -5.61 -8.78
CA GLY A 184 -13.67 -4.43 -8.03
C GLY A 184 -12.84 -4.08 -6.78
N TYR A 185 -11.60 -4.57 -6.73
CA TYR A 185 -10.82 -4.69 -5.50
C TYR A 185 -10.34 -3.33 -4.97
N SER A 186 -9.79 -2.46 -5.83
CA SER A 186 -9.17 -1.20 -5.37
C SER A 186 -10.17 -0.18 -4.80
N GLU A 187 -11.35 -0.04 -5.41
CA GLU A 187 -12.41 0.86 -4.92
C GLU A 187 -12.99 0.36 -3.60
N THR A 188 -13.29 -0.95 -3.52
CA THR A 188 -13.78 -1.57 -2.28
C THR A 188 -12.77 -1.40 -1.15
N GLN A 189 -11.48 -1.60 -1.42
CA GLN A 189 -10.41 -1.37 -0.45
C GLN A 189 -10.30 0.10 -0.03
N ALA A 190 -10.43 1.05 -0.97
CA ALA A 190 -10.38 2.47 -0.64
C ALA A 190 -11.53 2.88 0.29
N GLN A 191 -12.72 2.30 0.09
CA GLN A 191 -13.86 2.48 0.98
C GLN A 191 -13.63 1.87 2.37
N ILE A 192 -12.94 0.73 2.46
CA ILE A 192 -12.58 0.10 3.74
C ILE A 192 -11.67 1.01 4.56
N TRP A 193 -10.67 1.63 3.95
CA TRP A 193 -9.79 2.59 4.63
C TRP A 193 -10.52 3.88 5.03
N LEU A 194 -11.39 4.38 4.17
CA LEU A 194 -12.22 5.54 4.49
C LEU A 194 -13.16 5.24 5.67
N ALA A 195 -13.75 4.05 5.70
CA ALA A 195 -14.59 3.60 6.81
C ALA A 195 -13.81 3.54 8.13
N LEU A 196 -12.58 2.99 8.12
CA LEU A 196 -11.70 2.96 9.29
C LEU A 196 -11.42 4.38 9.82
N TYR A 197 -11.11 5.32 8.92
CA TYR A 197 -10.85 6.71 9.29
C TYR A 197 -12.08 7.41 9.86
N GLU A 198 -13.25 7.22 9.25
CA GLU A 198 -14.50 7.80 9.75
C GLU A 198 -14.90 7.19 11.10
N SER A 199 -14.69 5.89 11.32
CA SER A 199 -14.86 5.26 12.65
C SER A 199 -13.96 5.91 13.70
N TYR A 200 -12.66 6.08 13.39
CA TYR A 200 -11.71 6.78 14.28
C TYR A 200 -12.19 8.20 14.63
N LYS A 201 -12.54 9.01 13.61
CA LYS A 201 -13.02 10.39 13.80
C LYS A 201 -14.29 10.44 14.64
N ASN A 202 -15.23 9.56 14.35
CA ASN A 202 -16.52 9.55 15.04
C ASN A 202 -16.37 9.16 16.50
N VAL A 203 -15.51 8.18 16.81
CA VAL A 203 -15.20 7.82 18.20
C VAL A 203 -14.56 9.01 18.92
N ARG A 204 -13.56 9.66 18.34
CA ARG A 204 -12.92 10.83 18.98
C ARG A 204 -13.83 12.05 19.16
N LYS A 205 -14.80 12.25 18.27
CA LYS A 205 -15.79 13.35 18.38
C LYS A 205 -16.83 13.10 19.46
N LYS A 206 -17.26 11.85 19.63
CA LYS A 206 -18.42 11.48 20.48
C LYS A 206 -18.01 10.93 21.84
N ALA A 207 -16.94 10.13 21.91
CA ALA A 207 -16.43 9.61 23.16
C ALA A 207 -15.65 10.70 23.88
N LYS A 208 -16.20 11.19 24.99
CA LYS A 208 -15.55 12.21 25.83
C LYS A 208 -14.32 11.70 26.59
N CYS A 209 -13.93 10.43 26.46
CA CYS A 209 -12.73 9.94 27.12
C CYS A 209 -11.81 9.08 26.22
N PRO A 210 -10.48 9.28 26.31
CA PRO A 210 -9.48 8.54 25.53
C PRO A 210 -9.40 7.03 25.81
N THR A 211 -10.06 6.52 26.86
CA THR A 211 -9.91 5.15 27.37
C THR A 211 -11.25 4.40 27.52
N CYS A 212 -12.31 4.90 26.91
CA CYS A 212 -13.68 4.52 27.24
C CYS A 212 -14.10 3.17 26.62
N SER A 213 -13.69 2.07 27.23
CA SER A 213 -14.23 0.72 26.99
C SER A 213 -15.70 0.55 27.41
N SER A 214 -16.29 1.55 28.07
CA SER A 214 -17.68 1.54 28.56
C SER A 214 -18.66 2.33 27.69
N ASP A 215 -18.20 3.02 26.64
CA ASP A 215 -19.09 3.72 25.71
C ASP A 215 -19.62 2.73 24.66
N ALA A 216 -20.93 2.46 24.69
CA ALA A 216 -21.59 1.54 23.77
C ALA A 216 -21.41 1.95 22.29
N TYR A 217 -21.29 3.26 22.00
CA TYR A 217 -21.01 3.73 20.65
C TYR A 217 -19.59 3.36 20.20
N ALA A 218 -18.60 3.62 21.06
CA ALA A 218 -17.21 3.29 20.77
C ALA A 218 -17.02 1.78 20.62
N ALA A 219 -17.67 0.98 21.49
CA ALA A 219 -17.66 -0.47 21.40
C ALA A 219 -18.26 -0.97 20.07
N GLY A 220 -19.35 -0.37 19.60
CA GLY A 220 -19.95 -0.72 18.31
C GLY A 220 -19.07 -0.36 17.10
N GLU A 221 -18.37 0.77 17.13
CA GLU A 221 -17.39 1.11 16.09
C GLU A 221 -16.17 0.17 16.12
N ALA A 222 -15.70 -0.19 17.31
CA ALA A 222 -14.61 -1.15 17.47
C ALA A 222 -15.00 -2.55 16.94
N GLU A 223 -16.23 -3.01 17.20
CA GLU A 223 -16.74 -4.27 16.68
C GLU A 223 -16.78 -4.29 15.14
N LYS A 224 -17.19 -3.18 14.50
CA LYS A 224 -17.15 -3.07 13.03
C LYS A 224 -15.74 -3.21 12.48
N VAL A 225 -14.78 -2.52 13.09
CA VAL A 225 -13.36 -2.56 12.70
C VAL A 225 -12.80 -3.97 12.89
N SER A 226 -12.97 -4.56 14.07
CA SER A 226 -12.52 -5.94 14.37
C SER A 226 -13.19 -7.00 13.50
N GLY A 227 -14.42 -6.75 13.04
CA GLY A 227 -15.13 -7.61 12.10
C GLY A 227 -14.59 -7.52 10.67
N THR A 228 -13.99 -6.39 10.30
CA THR A 228 -13.43 -6.15 8.96
C THR A 228 -11.92 -6.41 8.88
N PHE A 229 -11.19 -6.11 9.95
CA PHE A 229 -9.72 -6.19 9.99
C PHE A 229 -9.25 -7.22 11.02
N ASN A 230 -8.11 -7.84 10.74
CA ASN A 230 -7.46 -8.76 11.66
C ASN A 230 -6.49 -7.98 12.56
N VAL A 231 -6.96 -7.59 13.75
CA VAL A 231 -6.22 -6.72 14.67
C VAL A 231 -5.56 -7.57 15.76
N ASP A 232 -4.46 -8.27 15.41
CA ASP A 232 -3.65 -9.19 16.27
C ASP A 232 -3.96 -9.11 17.78
N SER A 233 -5.00 -9.81 18.26
CA SER A 233 -5.29 -10.11 19.67
C SER A 233 -6.55 -10.98 19.88
N ASP A 234 -6.59 -11.79 20.95
CA ASP A 234 -7.83 -12.39 21.49
C ASP A 234 -8.82 -11.33 22.06
N LYS A 235 -8.54 -10.03 21.88
CA LYS A 235 -9.27 -8.87 22.41
C LYS A 235 -9.38 -7.75 21.38
N ASP A 236 -9.68 -8.10 20.12
CA ASP A 236 -9.70 -7.20 18.95
C ASP A 236 -10.32 -5.81 19.29
N ASN A 237 -11.48 -5.79 19.95
CA ASN A 237 -12.19 -4.54 20.27
C ASN A 237 -11.43 -3.63 21.26
N ALA A 238 -10.77 -4.19 22.27
CA ALA A 238 -10.05 -3.39 23.27
C ALA A 238 -8.84 -2.68 22.64
N LYS A 239 -8.13 -3.38 21.74
CA LYS A 239 -7.01 -2.82 20.99
C LYS A 239 -7.46 -1.74 20.02
N VAL A 240 -8.58 -1.94 19.30
CA VAL A 240 -9.15 -0.90 18.44
C VAL A 240 -9.52 0.35 19.25
N LEU A 241 -10.17 0.20 20.39
CA LEU A 241 -10.53 1.32 21.27
C LEU A 241 -9.30 2.06 21.78
N GLN A 242 -8.28 1.33 22.22
CA GLN A 242 -7.00 1.92 22.65
C GLN A 242 -6.35 2.71 21.51
N SER A 243 -6.36 2.16 20.30
CA SER A 243 -5.82 2.81 19.10
C SER A 243 -6.60 4.09 18.76
N PHE A 244 -7.93 4.06 18.87
CA PHE A 244 -8.77 5.23 18.63
C PHE A 244 -8.65 6.32 19.70
N GLY A 245 -8.09 5.98 20.86
CA GLY A 245 -7.71 6.93 21.92
C GLY A 245 -6.49 7.79 21.59
N LYS A 246 -5.73 7.48 20.52
CA LYS A 246 -4.54 8.25 20.11
C LYS A 246 -4.92 9.62 19.57
N ASP A 247 -3.99 10.56 19.69
CA ASP A 247 -4.14 11.98 19.32
C ASP A 247 -4.03 12.24 17.81
N SER A 248 -3.54 11.28 17.02
CA SER A 248 -3.53 11.34 15.55
C SER A 248 -3.98 10.02 14.93
N PHE A 249 -4.51 10.07 13.70
CA PHE A 249 -4.86 8.85 12.96
C PHE A 249 -3.62 8.03 12.61
N ALA A 250 -2.47 8.68 12.35
CA ALA A 250 -1.20 8.00 12.10
C ALA A 250 -0.75 7.16 13.30
N LYS A 251 -0.91 7.67 14.54
CA LYS A 251 -0.65 6.91 15.77
C LYS A 251 -1.67 5.79 15.99
N ALA A 252 -2.94 6.03 15.66
CA ALA A 252 -3.98 5.00 15.73
C ALA A 252 -3.68 3.85 14.75
N LEU A 253 -3.29 4.17 13.51
CA LEU A 253 -2.89 3.18 12.51
C LEU A 253 -1.65 2.40 12.95
N ASN A 254 -0.66 3.07 13.51
CA ASN A 254 0.52 2.41 14.07
C ASN A 254 0.14 1.39 15.15
N GLU A 255 -0.67 1.77 16.14
CA GLU A 255 -1.12 0.85 17.21
C GLU A 255 -1.95 -0.34 16.67
N LEU A 256 -2.73 -0.13 15.61
CA LEU A 256 -3.53 -1.19 14.96
C LEU A 256 -2.65 -2.17 14.17
N MET A 257 -1.75 -1.65 13.34
CA MET A 257 -1.06 -2.39 12.28
C MET A 257 0.34 -2.85 12.67
N TYR A 258 0.92 -2.30 13.74
CA TYR A 258 2.24 -2.67 14.23
C TYR A 258 2.15 -3.41 15.57
N PRO A 259 2.18 -4.76 15.56
CA PRO A 259 2.21 -5.54 16.79
C PRO A 259 3.44 -5.20 17.64
N LYS A 260 3.26 -5.03 18.96
CA LYS A 260 4.36 -4.67 19.89
C LYS A 260 5.55 -5.63 19.81
N LYS A 261 5.29 -6.93 19.60
CA LYS A 261 6.30 -7.98 19.41
C LYS A 261 7.26 -7.69 18.25
N CYS A 262 6.87 -6.88 17.27
CA CYS A 262 7.73 -6.53 16.14
C CYS A 262 8.90 -5.62 16.51
N SER A 263 8.85 -4.99 17.67
CA SER A 263 9.98 -4.24 18.23
C SER A 263 11.08 -5.18 18.75
N ASP A 264 10.76 -6.47 18.96
CA ASP A 264 11.74 -7.45 19.42
C ASP A 264 12.75 -7.76 18.31
N SER A 265 14.03 -7.84 18.68
CA SER A 265 15.10 -8.18 17.73
C SER A 265 14.90 -9.54 17.04
N SER A 266 14.23 -10.47 17.71
CA SER A 266 13.88 -11.79 17.14
C SER A 266 12.91 -11.72 15.96
N GLN A 267 12.19 -10.61 15.81
CA GLN A 267 11.25 -10.37 14.70
C GLN A 267 11.87 -9.53 13.59
N SER A 268 13.14 -9.10 13.74
CA SER A 268 13.83 -8.22 12.81
C SER A 268 14.58 -8.99 11.71
N VAL A 269 14.71 -8.35 10.56
CA VAL A 269 15.63 -8.71 9.48
C VAL A 269 16.81 -7.74 9.54
N GLU A 270 18.01 -8.29 9.52
CA GLU A 270 19.25 -7.49 9.41
C GLU A 270 19.59 -7.21 7.95
N LEU A 271 20.09 -6.01 7.68
CA LEU A 271 20.68 -5.65 6.41
C LEU A 271 22.10 -6.23 6.34
N LYS A 272 22.31 -7.18 5.44
CA LYS A 272 23.53 -8.00 5.43
C LYS A 272 24.76 -7.34 4.81
N LEU A 273 24.58 -6.19 4.18
CA LEU A 273 25.63 -5.46 3.46
C LEU A 273 25.70 -4.03 4.00
N PRO A 274 26.89 -3.43 4.08
CA PRO A 274 26.99 -1.99 4.34
C PRO A 274 26.48 -1.25 3.12
N MET A 275 25.44 -0.43 3.29
CA MET A 275 24.75 0.23 2.20
C MET A 275 24.76 1.74 2.40
N LYS A 276 25.11 2.46 1.34
CA LYS A 276 24.99 3.91 1.25
C LYS A 276 23.68 4.29 0.58
N VAL A 277 23.01 5.30 1.14
CA VAL A 277 21.85 5.94 0.52
C VAL A 277 22.31 6.99 -0.47
N SER A 278 21.86 6.86 -1.72
CA SER A 278 22.15 7.82 -2.78
C SER A 278 20.85 8.29 -3.44
N SER A 279 20.85 9.53 -3.91
CA SER A 279 19.68 10.15 -4.53
C SER A 279 20.05 11.07 -5.68
N TYR A 280 19.08 11.27 -6.58
CA TYR A 280 19.21 12.12 -7.75
C TYR A 280 17.84 12.73 -8.12
N PRO A 281 17.79 13.94 -8.67
CA PRO A 281 18.88 14.90 -8.78
C PRO A 281 19.21 15.54 -7.43
N PRO A 282 20.44 16.06 -7.22
CA PRO A 282 20.84 16.72 -5.98
C PRO A 282 20.23 18.12 -5.80
N LYS A 283 19.55 18.63 -6.84
CA LYS A 283 18.73 19.84 -6.85
C LYS A 283 17.75 19.74 -8.01
N ASN A 284 16.69 20.53 -8.00
CA ASN A 284 15.72 20.57 -9.11
C ASN A 284 16.43 20.80 -10.46
N LEU A 285 16.08 20.01 -11.48
CA LEU A 285 16.59 20.15 -12.84
C LEU A 285 15.69 21.04 -13.71
N SER A 286 16.25 21.53 -14.81
CA SER A 286 15.48 22.20 -15.86
C SER A 286 14.55 21.21 -16.56
N LYS A 287 13.41 21.69 -17.06
CA LYS A 287 12.51 20.85 -17.88
C LYS A 287 13.13 20.44 -19.22
N SER A 288 14.06 21.22 -19.76
CA SER A 288 14.70 20.96 -21.06
C SER A 288 15.58 19.71 -21.02
N ASP A 289 16.31 19.52 -19.91
CA ASP A 289 17.34 18.49 -19.80
C ASP A 289 16.99 17.41 -18.77
N GLY A 290 15.97 17.66 -17.94
CA GLY A 290 15.59 16.82 -16.80
C GLY A 290 15.35 15.35 -17.16
N PHE A 291 14.67 15.07 -18.28
CA PHE A 291 14.41 13.71 -18.72
C PHE A 291 15.71 12.96 -19.05
N GLU A 292 16.56 13.52 -19.89
CA GLU A 292 17.80 12.87 -20.33
C GLU A 292 18.75 12.65 -19.13
N LEU A 293 18.88 13.64 -18.25
CA LEU A 293 19.71 13.57 -17.06
C LEU A 293 19.23 12.51 -16.05
N MET A 294 17.91 12.42 -15.83
CA MET A 294 17.31 11.39 -14.97
C MET A 294 17.45 10.00 -15.57
N MET A 295 17.19 9.84 -16.88
CA MET A 295 17.34 8.57 -17.57
C MET A 295 18.79 8.10 -17.61
N ASP A 296 19.76 9.01 -17.81
CA ASP A 296 21.18 8.69 -17.72
C ASP A 296 21.54 8.12 -16.34
N GLN A 297 20.95 8.67 -15.26
CA GLN A 297 21.15 8.13 -13.92
C GLN A 297 20.51 6.74 -13.75
N VAL A 298 19.29 6.54 -14.26
CA VAL A 298 18.62 5.23 -14.27
C VAL A 298 19.46 4.19 -15.01
N VAL A 299 19.98 4.53 -16.20
CA VAL A 299 20.86 3.65 -16.99
C VAL A 299 22.14 3.32 -16.22
N LYS A 300 22.81 4.31 -15.61
CA LYS A 300 24.02 4.08 -14.80
C LYS A 300 23.79 3.14 -13.63
N ASN A 301 22.63 3.24 -12.98
CA ASN A 301 22.26 2.37 -11.88
C ASN A 301 21.99 0.95 -12.37
N LEU A 302 21.18 0.79 -13.43
CA LEU A 302 20.81 -0.52 -13.97
C LEU A 302 21.97 -1.25 -14.64
N ASP A 303 22.90 -0.56 -15.29
CA ASP A 303 24.14 -1.15 -15.83
C ASP A 303 25.02 -1.77 -14.70
N LYS A 304 24.76 -1.42 -13.43
CA LYS A 304 25.37 -2.01 -12.22
C LYS A 304 24.43 -2.95 -11.45
N ASN A 305 23.27 -3.28 -12.01
CA ASN A 305 22.19 -4.01 -11.34
C ASN A 305 21.70 -3.34 -10.04
N ILE A 306 21.62 -2.02 -10.01
CA ILE A 306 21.11 -1.26 -8.86
C ILE A 306 19.65 -0.87 -9.13
N PRO A 307 18.66 -1.50 -8.46
CA PRO A 307 17.26 -1.07 -8.59
C PRO A 307 17.09 0.31 -7.96
N THR A 308 16.28 1.15 -8.60
CA THR A 308 16.14 2.57 -8.22
C THR A 308 14.69 2.90 -7.95
N VAL A 309 14.37 3.42 -6.76
CA VAL A 309 13.04 3.94 -6.47
C VAL A 309 12.85 5.27 -7.21
N VAL A 310 11.73 5.42 -7.89
CA VAL A 310 11.27 6.68 -8.48
C VAL A 310 10.00 7.15 -7.80
N MET A 311 9.99 8.42 -7.37
CA MET A 311 8.80 9.10 -6.85
C MET A 311 8.22 9.99 -7.95
N PHE A 312 6.93 9.84 -8.26
CA PHE A 312 6.27 10.57 -9.35
C PHE A 312 4.78 10.80 -9.07
N CYS A 313 4.22 11.76 -9.78
CA CYS A 313 2.79 12.06 -9.77
C CYS A 313 2.02 11.05 -10.64
N SER A 314 1.22 10.20 -10.02
CA SER A 314 0.35 9.23 -10.68
C SER A 314 -1.02 9.81 -11.01
N ALA A 315 -1.21 11.13 -11.04
CA ALA A 315 -2.49 11.76 -11.42
C ALA A 315 -2.74 11.64 -12.93
N LYS A 316 -4.02 11.55 -13.34
CA LYS A 316 -4.40 11.58 -14.77
C LYS A 316 -3.91 12.83 -15.49
N ASN A 317 -4.03 13.97 -14.82
CA ASN A 317 -3.62 15.27 -15.30
C ASN A 317 -2.54 15.78 -14.35
N PRO A 318 -1.29 15.31 -14.48
CA PRO A 318 -0.21 15.70 -13.59
C PRO A 318 -0.07 17.21 -13.66
N SER A 319 -0.41 17.87 -12.56
CA SER A 319 -0.45 19.32 -12.45
C SER A 319 0.26 19.74 -11.17
N LYS A 320 0.36 21.05 -10.94
CA LYS A 320 0.86 21.62 -9.68
C LYS A 320 0.07 21.14 -8.43
N GLN A 321 -1.02 20.40 -8.60
CA GLN A 321 -1.75 19.77 -7.50
C GLN A 321 -0.90 18.73 -6.76
N CYS A 322 -0.11 17.92 -7.48
CA CYS A 322 0.93 17.08 -6.89
C CYS A 322 2.01 17.91 -6.16
N GLU A 323 2.43 19.04 -6.76
CA GLU A 323 3.43 19.97 -6.20
C GLU A 323 2.98 20.60 -4.85
N ARG A 324 1.67 20.86 -4.68
CA ARG A 324 1.11 21.46 -3.44
C ARG A 324 0.96 20.46 -2.29
N GLN A 325 0.71 19.17 -2.58
CA GLN A 325 0.60 18.13 -1.57
C GLN A 325 1.94 17.82 -0.87
N PHE A 326 3.09 18.15 -1.49
CA PHE A 326 4.41 18.03 -0.84
C PHE A 326 4.60 19.00 0.34
N LYS A 327 3.82 20.09 0.46
CA LYS A 327 4.05 21.17 1.44
C LYS A 327 3.06 21.22 2.60
N SER A 328 1.94 20.52 2.51
CA SER A 328 0.98 20.44 3.61
C SER A 328 0.03 19.30 3.31
N VAL A 329 -0.04 18.26 4.14
CA VAL A 329 -1.14 18.11 5.08
C VAL A 329 -0.75 17.18 6.24
N SER A 330 -0.39 17.76 7.38
CA SER A 330 -0.56 17.07 8.66
C SER A 330 -2.07 16.97 8.92
N GLY A 331 -2.69 15.84 8.59
CA GLY A 331 -4.04 15.52 9.08
C GLY A 331 -5.18 15.45 8.06
N SER A 332 -4.92 15.50 6.74
CA SER A 332 -5.94 15.11 5.75
C SER A 332 -5.69 13.69 5.28
N VAL A 333 -6.48 12.76 5.81
CA VAL A 333 -6.69 11.43 5.22
C VAL A 333 -7.52 11.61 3.97
N TYR A 334 -6.91 12.12 2.90
CA TYR A 334 -7.52 12.06 1.58
C TYR A 334 -6.93 10.85 0.86
N PRO A 335 -7.76 9.90 0.39
CA PRO A 335 -7.32 8.65 -0.24
C PRO A 335 -6.65 8.83 -1.62
N TYR A 336 -6.30 10.06 -1.99
CA TYR A 336 -5.68 10.40 -3.27
C TYR A 336 -4.48 11.31 -3.01
N ASN A 337 -3.46 10.75 -2.35
CA ASN A 337 -2.13 11.27 -2.58
C ASN A 337 -1.75 10.82 -3.99
N GLU A 338 -1.62 11.78 -4.89
CA GLU A 338 -1.23 11.51 -6.27
C GLU A 338 0.28 11.27 -6.36
N ASN A 339 1.05 11.43 -5.27
CA ASN A 339 2.44 11.03 -5.21
C ASN A 339 2.57 9.51 -5.01
N HIS A 340 3.32 8.87 -5.89
CA HIS A 340 3.48 7.43 -5.94
C HIS A 340 4.95 7.03 -6.04
N GLY A 341 5.30 5.94 -5.36
CA GLY A 341 6.60 5.30 -5.44
C GLY A 341 6.53 3.98 -6.18
N ALA A 342 7.48 3.76 -7.09
CA ALA A 342 7.73 2.47 -7.75
C ALA A 342 9.24 2.22 -7.88
N VAL A 343 9.64 0.97 -8.08
CA VAL A 343 11.05 0.61 -8.27
C VAL A 343 11.33 0.35 -9.74
N ILE A 344 12.23 1.12 -10.35
CA ILE A 344 12.74 0.85 -11.69
C ILE A 344 13.73 -0.32 -11.62
N THR A 345 13.45 -1.36 -12.38
CA THR A 345 14.24 -2.62 -12.41
C THR A 345 14.76 -2.95 -13.81
N GLY A 346 14.38 -2.19 -14.83
CA GLY A 346 14.89 -2.39 -16.18
C GLY A 346 14.64 -1.18 -17.08
N TYR A 347 15.33 -1.14 -18.23
CA TYR A 347 15.08 -0.16 -19.28
C TYR A 347 15.28 -0.77 -20.67
N ARG A 348 14.63 -0.15 -21.66
CA ARG A 348 14.82 -0.39 -23.10
C ARG A 348 14.92 0.94 -23.82
N LYS A 349 15.85 1.04 -24.76
CA LYS A 349 15.98 2.15 -25.70
C LYS A 349 15.55 1.70 -27.08
N PHE A 350 14.48 2.30 -27.58
CA PHE A 350 13.97 2.06 -28.93
C PHE A 350 14.41 3.18 -29.85
N CYS A 351 15.05 2.84 -30.96
CA CYS A 351 15.38 3.82 -31.99
C CYS A 351 14.73 3.42 -33.31
N PRO A 352 14.31 4.40 -34.12
CA PRO A 352 13.72 4.11 -35.41
C PRO A 352 14.73 3.41 -36.32
N THR A 353 14.24 2.47 -37.12
CA THR A 353 14.98 1.78 -38.18
C THR A 353 14.74 2.49 -39.51
N GLY A 354 15.80 2.67 -40.30
CA GLY A 354 15.73 3.32 -41.61
C GLY A 354 16.00 4.83 -41.57
N LYS A 355 15.60 5.56 -42.60
CA LYS A 355 15.89 7.01 -42.78
C LYS A 355 14.81 7.92 -42.16
N THR A 356 14.13 7.50 -41.11
CA THR A 356 13.15 8.38 -40.45
C THR A 356 13.89 9.39 -39.57
N LYS A 357 13.30 10.58 -39.39
CA LYS A 357 13.81 11.62 -38.48
C LYS A 357 13.22 11.49 -37.06
N GLU A 358 12.57 10.36 -36.76
CA GLU A 358 11.98 10.14 -35.45
C GLU A 358 13.07 10.03 -34.38
N LYS A 359 12.77 10.44 -33.15
CA LYS A 359 13.73 10.34 -32.04
C LYS A 359 13.62 8.97 -31.38
N CYS A 360 14.73 8.47 -30.85
CA CYS A 360 14.68 7.34 -29.95
C CYS A 360 13.81 7.66 -28.72
N TYR A 361 13.19 6.65 -28.12
CA TYR A 361 12.48 6.76 -26.85
C TYR A 361 12.89 5.65 -25.89
N TYR A 362 12.56 5.82 -24.62
CA TYR A 362 12.85 4.85 -23.57
C TYR A 362 11.57 4.25 -23.01
N SER A 363 11.62 2.97 -22.69
CA SER A 363 10.70 2.31 -21.76
C SER A 363 11.47 1.90 -20.51
N VAL A 364 10.79 1.87 -19.37
CA VAL A 364 11.32 1.34 -18.11
C VAL A 364 10.41 0.23 -17.61
N LYS A 365 11.02 -0.77 -16.98
CA LYS A 365 10.29 -1.80 -16.22
C LYS A 365 10.20 -1.32 -14.78
N ILE A 366 9.00 -1.27 -14.23
CA ILE A 366 8.77 -0.92 -12.83
C ILE A 366 8.16 -2.09 -12.05
N GLN A 367 8.64 -2.30 -10.83
CA GLN A 367 7.96 -3.07 -9.80
C GLN A 367 7.08 -2.11 -9.02
N ASN A 368 5.77 -2.21 -9.25
CA ASN A 368 4.78 -1.29 -8.70
C ASN A 368 4.19 -1.84 -7.39
N SER A 369 3.94 -0.94 -6.45
CA SER A 369 3.31 -1.25 -5.16
C SER A 369 1.81 -1.55 -5.26
N TYR A 370 1.20 -1.53 -6.45
CA TYR A 370 -0.17 -2.02 -6.69
C TYR A 370 -0.26 -3.55 -6.89
N GLY A 371 0.82 -4.28 -6.65
CA GLY A 371 0.81 -5.74 -6.63
C GLY A 371 0.89 -6.42 -8.00
N LYS A 372 0.87 -7.76 -7.98
CA LYS A 372 1.09 -8.59 -9.17
C LYS A 372 0.00 -8.44 -10.24
N GLN A 373 -1.24 -8.16 -9.84
CA GLN A 373 -2.32 -7.90 -10.78
C GLN A 373 -1.99 -6.70 -11.68
N TRP A 374 -1.56 -5.57 -11.10
CA TRP A 374 -1.16 -4.40 -11.87
C TRP A 374 0.01 -4.73 -12.81
N GLN A 375 1.01 -5.49 -12.34
CA GLN A 375 2.14 -5.90 -13.20
C GLN A 375 1.63 -6.68 -14.42
N ASN A 376 0.73 -7.64 -14.22
CA ASN A 376 0.19 -8.48 -15.30
C ASN A 376 -0.64 -7.66 -16.31
N GLU A 377 -1.42 -6.69 -15.83
CA GLU A 377 -2.26 -5.81 -16.66
C GLU A 377 -1.43 -4.78 -17.45
N ASN A 378 -0.21 -4.46 -17.01
CA ASN A 378 0.64 -3.42 -17.58
C ASN A 378 1.93 -3.97 -18.18
N ASN A 379 1.82 -5.02 -19.00
CA ASN A 379 2.95 -5.62 -19.74
C ASN A 379 4.14 -6.01 -18.82
N ASP A 380 3.86 -6.72 -17.73
CA ASP A 380 4.84 -7.06 -16.68
C ASP A 380 5.57 -5.86 -16.08
N GLY A 381 4.91 -4.70 -16.09
CA GLY A 381 5.43 -3.44 -15.56
C GLY A 381 6.26 -2.62 -16.55
N TRP A 382 6.31 -2.97 -17.83
CA TRP A 382 6.92 -2.14 -18.87
C TRP A 382 6.03 -0.94 -19.21
N VAL A 383 6.57 0.26 -18.99
CA VAL A 383 5.86 1.54 -19.16
C VAL A 383 6.68 2.54 -19.97
N ASP A 384 6.03 3.52 -20.59
CA ASP A 384 6.73 4.65 -21.22
C ASP A 384 7.51 5.44 -20.15
N ALA A 385 8.82 5.55 -20.33
CA ALA A 385 9.70 6.19 -19.36
C ALA A 385 9.32 7.65 -19.11
N ARG A 386 8.83 8.37 -20.14
CA ARG A 386 8.41 9.77 -19.98
C ARG A 386 7.23 9.90 -19.02
N SER A 387 6.29 8.96 -19.04
CA SER A 387 5.12 8.99 -18.16
C SER A 387 5.47 8.88 -16.66
N VAL A 388 6.65 8.34 -16.34
CA VAL A 388 7.14 8.23 -14.96
C VAL A 388 8.13 9.34 -14.65
N ILE A 389 9.13 9.53 -15.50
CA ILE A 389 10.24 10.47 -15.27
C ILE A 389 9.79 11.92 -15.39
N ASP A 390 8.98 12.29 -16.39
CA ASP A 390 8.49 13.67 -16.54
C ASP A 390 7.53 14.02 -15.37
N ASN A 391 6.79 13.02 -14.86
CA ASN A 391 5.88 13.16 -13.72
C ASN A 391 6.57 13.20 -12.35
N SER A 392 7.89 12.98 -12.29
CA SER A 392 8.69 13.32 -11.11
C SER A 392 8.89 14.84 -10.96
N PHE A 393 8.56 15.59 -12.02
CA PHE A 393 8.83 17.02 -12.17
C PHE A 393 10.31 17.40 -12.06
N TYR A 394 11.21 16.41 -12.14
CA TYR A 394 12.65 16.57 -12.00
C TYR A 394 13.08 17.33 -10.73
N GLU A 395 12.26 17.23 -9.69
CA GLU A 395 12.56 17.78 -8.37
C GLU A 395 13.69 17.00 -7.71
N GLU A 396 14.29 17.60 -6.69
CA GLU A 396 15.34 16.98 -5.89
C GLU A 396 14.93 15.61 -5.32
N ASN A 397 15.88 14.67 -5.29
CA ASN A 397 15.76 13.36 -4.63
C ASN A 397 14.61 12.47 -5.13
N LYS A 398 14.19 12.61 -6.39
CA LYS A 398 13.10 11.80 -6.97
C LYS A 398 13.51 10.40 -7.39
N LEU A 399 14.80 10.19 -7.66
CA LEU A 399 15.42 8.88 -7.75
C LEU A 399 16.18 8.62 -6.47
N VAL A 400 15.97 7.46 -5.86
CA VAL A 400 16.63 7.06 -4.62
C VAL A 400 17.02 5.60 -4.71
N TRP A 401 18.23 5.25 -4.33
CA TRP A 401 18.71 3.87 -4.35
C TRP A 401 19.66 3.61 -3.18
N LEU A 402 19.96 2.33 -2.99
CA LEU A 402 21.03 1.86 -2.12
C LEU A 402 22.17 1.32 -2.99
N GLU A 403 23.40 1.63 -2.62
CA GLU A 403 24.61 1.06 -3.22
C GLU A 403 25.55 0.55 -2.12
N GLU A 404 26.23 -0.56 -2.36
CA GLU A 404 27.16 -1.14 -1.37
C GLU A 404 28.34 -0.19 -1.14
N GLU A 405 28.69 0.03 0.14
CA GLU A 405 29.90 0.77 0.51
C GLU A 405 31.13 -0.08 0.22
N LYS A 406 32.13 0.53 -0.43
CA LYS A 406 33.38 -0.14 -0.81
C LYS A 406 34.44 -0.07 0.26
#